data_AF-A0A5J9SHJ6-F1
#
_entry.id   AF-A0A5J9SHJ6-F1
#
_cell.length_a   1.000
_cell.length_b   1.000
_cell.length_c   1.000
_cell.angle_alpha   90.00
_cell.angle_beta   90.00
_cell.angle_gamma   90.00
#
_symmetry.space_group_name_H-M   'P 1'
#
loop_
_entity.id
_entity.type
_entity.pdbx_description
1 polymer ?
#
loop_
_entity_poly.entity_id
_entity_poly.type
_entity_poly.pdbx_seq_one_letter_code
_entity_poly.pdbx_strand_id
1 'polypeptide(L)'
;MDRRIEGETEAERATVPTTVADLSALLPEDVLADVLRRLAPRDLAASRCVCKAWLAVVDARRLLRTQLLLLWLCGIFINFNGYYISEFFARPSTSRPSVSGNHDYLPQEDADTWAEVHDHCNGLLLVEGDNEDEVLMDYVFNPATRWVAPLTPPPSLNPDLEMDRFQDIYRKYLVYDPAISLHYKVFMIPFLRIPLQPDNLHYDRYMDQLDPVFEQSEWPPSPFILHVFSSKTGQWEERSFAREGEAAGIVADIRQSYVYEQRNAVYWRGALYVHCQTDFVMRILVSDGRYQVIKPPAGTKKSHYPQFYLGKSKNGVHCAKLRGWCLKVWILRELGDQTEWVFKHDGDILGCLLKHNISSRWHYQRQNCRPWLIQNINANYRPWLLQNINAEHNRNDTMEQPVDENFDWCSDVSSDENSPSDNAYDDKEAARYPAHIDILGFHPYKEVIFLSQSLTRGLAYDFTSLKVKVLGNLCPAQYNTEVLPNEQLINSSFPYTPCWLGQGVD
;
A
#
# COMPACT_ATOMS: atom_id res chain seq x y z
N MET A 1 40.81 10.45 -71.54
CA MET A 1 39.78 10.96 -72.43
C MET A 1 39.30 9.76 -73.22
N ASP A 2 38.04 9.38 -73.12
CA ASP A 2 37.28 9.02 -74.33
C ASP A 2 35.80 8.85 -73.97
N ARG A 3 34.97 9.54 -74.76
CA ARG A 3 33.51 9.46 -74.80
C ARG A 3 33.17 8.44 -75.90
N ARG A 4 32.38 7.38 -75.65
CA ARG A 4 30.93 7.31 -75.35
C ARG A 4 30.07 7.39 -76.61
N ILE A 5 28.90 6.71 -76.52
CA ILE A 5 27.65 6.77 -77.33
C ILE A 5 27.53 5.54 -78.24
N GLU A 6 26.46 4.74 -78.33
CA GLU A 6 25.07 4.55 -77.78
C GLU A 6 24.67 3.12 -78.31
N GLY A 7 23.68 2.34 -77.87
CA GLY A 7 22.58 2.42 -76.90
C GLY A 7 21.74 1.12 -76.99
N GLU A 8 21.17 0.73 -75.84
CA GLU A 8 19.93 -0.04 -75.56
C GLU A 8 19.68 -1.47 -76.10
N THR A 9 19.49 -2.42 -75.17
CA THR A 9 18.14 -2.94 -74.79
C THR A 9 18.18 -3.77 -73.50
N GLU A 10 17.14 -3.60 -72.68
CA GLU A 10 16.95 -4.10 -71.32
C GLU A 10 16.80 -5.62 -71.19
N ALA A 11 17.28 -6.15 -70.06
CA ALA A 11 16.70 -7.33 -69.41
C ALA A 11 16.72 -7.11 -67.89
N GLU A 12 15.52 -6.90 -67.33
CA GLU A 12 15.23 -6.84 -65.90
C GLU A 12 15.77 -8.06 -65.15
N ARG A 13 16.53 -7.81 -64.07
CA ARG A 13 16.70 -8.75 -62.97
C ARG A 13 16.24 -8.05 -61.69
N ALA A 14 14.99 -8.28 -61.33
CA ALA A 14 14.42 -7.84 -60.07
C ALA A 14 15.10 -8.58 -58.91
N THR A 15 15.91 -7.84 -58.15
CA THR A 15 16.39 -8.25 -56.82
C THR A 15 15.29 -7.93 -55.81
N VAL A 16 14.61 -8.95 -55.29
CA VAL A 16 13.67 -8.79 -54.17
C VAL A 16 14.48 -8.53 -52.90
N PRO A 17 14.25 -7.42 -52.16
CA PRO A 17 14.82 -7.23 -50.84
C PRO A 17 13.94 -7.94 -49.82
N THR A 18 14.49 -8.95 -49.14
CA THR A 18 13.88 -9.60 -47.98
C THR A 18 13.96 -8.63 -46.80
N THR A 19 12.93 -7.80 -46.62
CA THR A 19 12.72 -7.09 -45.37
C THR A 19 12.14 -8.05 -44.35
N VAL A 20 12.75 -8.08 -43.16
CA VAL A 20 12.19 -8.66 -41.93
C VAL A 20 11.01 -7.79 -41.47
N ALA A 21 10.00 -7.68 -42.34
CA ALA A 21 8.75 -7.03 -42.05
C ALA A 21 7.85 -8.06 -41.36
N ASP A 22 7.75 -7.89 -40.04
CA ASP A 22 6.56 -8.19 -39.25
C ASP A 22 5.97 -9.61 -39.43
N LEU A 23 6.73 -10.64 -39.03
CA LEU A 23 6.18 -11.98 -38.83
C LEU A 23 5.02 -12.00 -37.80
N SER A 24 4.90 -10.97 -36.96
CA SER A 24 3.74 -10.77 -36.07
C SER A 24 2.45 -10.38 -36.80
N ALA A 25 2.50 -9.91 -38.04
CA ALA A 25 1.33 -9.61 -38.86
C ALA A 25 0.74 -10.84 -39.59
N LEU A 26 1.42 -11.99 -39.54
CA LEU A 26 1.02 -13.22 -40.25
C LEU A 26 0.18 -14.19 -39.42
N LEU A 27 0.12 -14.02 -38.10
CA LEU A 27 -0.69 -14.86 -37.22
C LEU A 27 -1.97 -14.12 -36.81
N PRO A 28 -3.17 -14.71 -36.98
CA PRO A 28 -4.39 -14.16 -36.41
C PRO A 28 -4.23 -13.95 -34.90
N GLU A 29 -4.75 -12.83 -34.37
CA GLU A 29 -4.65 -12.49 -32.94
C GLU A 29 -5.15 -13.62 -32.03
N ASP A 30 -6.11 -14.42 -32.49
CA ASP A 30 -6.60 -15.60 -31.78
C ASP A 30 -5.55 -16.68 -31.59
N VAL A 31 -4.82 -17.00 -32.66
CA VAL A 31 -3.78 -18.03 -32.66
C VAL A 31 -2.58 -17.54 -31.85
N LEU A 32 -2.20 -16.27 -32.01
CA LEU A 32 -1.15 -15.66 -31.21
C LEU A 32 -1.51 -15.69 -29.72
N ALA A 33 -2.75 -15.37 -29.37
CA ALA A 33 -3.22 -15.44 -28.01
C ALA A 33 -3.16 -16.86 -27.44
N ASP A 34 -3.54 -17.88 -28.22
CA ASP A 34 -3.48 -19.28 -27.78
C ASP A 34 -2.04 -19.79 -27.60
N VAL A 35 -1.09 -19.31 -28.40
CA VAL A 35 0.33 -19.59 -28.20
C VAL A 35 0.84 -18.92 -26.92
N LEU A 36 0.55 -17.62 -26.76
CA LEU A 36 0.97 -16.85 -25.60
C LEU A 36 0.36 -17.38 -24.29
N ARG A 37 -0.89 -17.84 -24.30
CA ARG A 37 -1.54 -18.49 -23.14
C ARG A 37 -0.83 -19.74 -22.62
N ARG A 38 0.00 -20.39 -23.44
CA ARG A 38 0.74 -21.60 -23.07
C ARG A 38 2.09 -21.30 -22.43
N LEU A 39 2.54 -20.05 -22.49
CA LEU A 39 3.77 -19.63 -21.84
C LEU A 39 3.62 -19.66 -20.32
N ALA A 40 4.70 -19.98 -19.62
CA ALA A 40 4.74 -19.77 -18.19
C ALA A 40 4.57 -18.27 -17.91
N PRO A 41 4.06 -17.87 -16.74
CA PRO A 41 3.60 -16.49 -16.59
C PRO A 41 4.68 -15.43 -16.61
N ARG A 42 5.90 -15.81 -16.18
CA ARG A 42 7.10 -14.99 -16.35
C ARG A 42 7.41 -14.77 -17.83
N ASP A 43 7.37 -15.83 -18.62
CA ASP A 43 7.63 -15.79 -20.07
C ASP A 43 6.52 -15.05 -20.82
N LEU A 44 5.28 -15.15 -20.35
CA LEU A 44 4.15 -14.40 -20.85
C LEU A 44 4.27 -12.90 -20.53
N ALA A 45 4.73 -12.54 -19.32
CA ALA A 45 5.04 -11.15 -18.99
C ALA A 45 6.19 -10.62 -19.85
N ALA A 46 7.27 -11.40 -20.00
CA ALA A 46 8.39 -11.04 -20.87
C ALA A 46 7.99 -10.90 -22.35
N SER A 47 7.01 -11.69 -22.82
CA SER A 47 6.51 -11.65 -24.19
C SER A 47 5.91 -10.29 -24.58
N ARG A 48 5.46 -9.49 -23.60
CA ARG A 48 4.96 -8.12 -23.79
C ARG A 48 6.04 -7.16 -24.31
N CYS A 49 7.30 -7.45 -24.00
CA CYS A 49 8.44 -6.62 -24.39
C CYS A 49 8.96 -6.95 -25.80
N VAL A 50 8.42 -8.00 -26.45
CA VAL A 50 8.89 -8.47 -27.77
C VAL A 50 8.44 -7.52 -28.88
N CYS A 51 7.14 -7.20 -28.96
CA CYS A 51 6.63 -6.21 -29.90
C CYS A 51 5.25 -5.65 -29.47
N LYS A 52 4.83 -4.53 -30.08
CA LYS A 52 3.55 -3.86 -29.79
C LYS A 52 2.33 -4.75 -30.04
N ALA A 53 2.38 -5.62 -31.05
CA ALA A 53 1.28 -6.55 -31.36
C ALA A 53 1.08 -7.59 -30.25
N TRP A 54 2.17 -8.15 -29.73
CA TRP A 54 2.12 -9.11 -28.62
C TRP A 54 1.64 -8.45 -27.33
N LEU A 55 2.14 -7.25 -27.01
CA LEU A 55 1.63 -6.44 -25.91
C LEU A 55 0.12 -6.23 -26.02
N ALA A 56 -0.36 -5.77 -27.19
CA ALA A 56 -1.77 -5.51 -27.46
C ALA A 56 -2.64 -6.78 -27.29
N VAL A 57 -2.18 -7.93 -27.79
CA VAL A 57 -2.91 -9.21 -27.64
C VAL A 57 -2.95 -9.69 -26.18
N VAL A 58 -1.83 -9.57 -25.45
CA VAL A 58 -1.77 -9.91 -24.03
C VAL A 58 -2.70 -9.01 -23.20
N ASP A 59 -2.70 -7.70 -23.46
CA ASP A 59 -3.55 -6.71 -22.78
C ASP A 59 -5.03 -6.87 -23.13
N ALA A 60 -5.37 -6.90 -24.43
CA ALA A 60 -6.75 -6.97 -24.90
C ALA A 60 -7.45 -8.24 -24.42
N ARG A 61 -6.72 -9.36 -24.37
CA ARG A 61 -7.28 -10.66 -23.97
C ARG A 61 -6.99 -11.03 -22.52
N ARG A 62 -6.34 -10.13 -21.77
CA ARG A 62 -5.98 -10.34 -20.36
C ARG A 62 -5.29 -11.69 -20.14
N LEU A 63 -4.35 -12.02 -21.03
CA LEU A 63 -3.71 -13.34 -21.08
C LEU A 63 -2.84 -13.61 -19.87
N LEU A 64 -2.27 -12.55 -19.28
CA LEU A 64 -1.87 -12.53 -17.88
C LEU A 64 -3.15 -12.68 -17.04
N ARG A 65 -3.72 -13.88 -17.05
CA ARG A 65 -4.87 -14.22 -16.25
C ARG A 65 -4.51 -13.95 -14.80
N THR A 66 -5.50 -13.44 -14.11
CA THR A 66 -5.73 -13.26 -12.67
C THR A 66 -5.23 -14.35 -11.71
N GLN A 67 -4.53 -15.39 -12.18
CA GLN A 67 -3.95 -16.46 -11.38
C GLN A 67 -2.62 -16.10 -10.72
N LEU A 68 -1.87 -15.09 -11.21
CA LEU A 68 -0.60 -14.66 -10.56
C LEU A 68 -0.62 -13.25 -9.99
N LEU A 69 -1.55 -12.43 -10.46
CA LEU A 69 -2.06 -11.29 -9.73
C LEU A 69 -3.42 -11.73 -9.23
N LEU A 70 -3.45 -12.45 -8.11
CA LEU A 70 -4.72 -12.74 -7.48
C LEU A 70 -5.31 -11.37 -7.13
N LEU A 71 -6.33 -10.95 -7.88
CA LEU A 71 -7.10 -9.73 -7.63
C LEU A 71 -8.00 -9.92 -6.39
N TRP A 72 -7.46 -10.55 -5.35
CA TRP A 72 -8.08 -10.69 -4.05
C TRP A 72 -7.25 -9.96 -3.02
N LEU A 73 -7.91 -9.50 -1.97
CA LEU A 73 -7.26 -9.05 -0.76
C LEU A 73 -7.01 -10.26 0.14
N CYS A 74 -5.76 -10.52 0.50
CA CYS A 74 -5.40 -11.69 1.30
C CYS A 74 -5.48 -11.41 2.80
N GLY A 75 -5.16 -10.18 3.19
CA GLY A 75 -5.13 -9.73 4.57
C GLY A 75 -4.66 -8.29 4.65
N ILE A 76 -4.41 -7.82 5.86
CA ILE A 76 -3.89 -6.49 6.16
C ILE A 76 -2.71 -6.68 7.10
N PHE A 77 -1.54 -6.17 6.73
CA PHE A 77 -0.42 -6.04 7.67
C PHE A 77 -0.64 -4.80 8.54
N ILE A 78 -0.38 -4.90 9.84
CA ILE A 78 -0.67 -3.86 10.82
C ILE A 78 0.54 -3.71 11.75
N ASN A 79 1.05 -2.48 11.87
CA ASN A 79 2.08 -2.15 12.86
C ASN A 79 1.37 -1.61 14.10
N PHE A 80 1.59 -2.27 15.23
CA PHE A 80 1.06 -1.84 16.53
C PHE A 80 2.15 -1.14 17.31
N ASN A 81 1.80 -0.05 18.00
CA ASN A 81 2.77 0.63 18.83
C ASN A 81 3.30 -0.29 19.94
N GLY A 82 4.62 -0.35 20.12
CA GLY A 82 5.29 -1.22 21.09
C GLY A 82 5.63 -2.62 20.57
N TYR A 83 5.20 -2.98 19.35
CA TYR A 83 5.55 -4.23 18.66
C TYR A 83 6.51 -3.94 17.52
N TYR A 84 7.52 -4.80 17.35
CA TYR A 84 8.62 -4.62 16.39
C TYR A 84 8.42 -5.38 15.08
N ILE A 85 7.38 -6.21 15.03
CA ILE A 85 7.04 -7.04 13.87
C ILE A 85 5.60 -6.72 13.46
N SER A 86 5.36 -6.50 12.17
CA SER A 86 3.99 -6.30 11.67
C SER A 86 3.13 -7.54 11.88
N GLU A 87 1.95 -7.36 12.47
CA GLU A 87 0.96 -8.42 12.58
C GLU A 87 0.18 -8.58 11.28
N PHE A 88 -0.26 -9.80 10.96
CA PHE A 88 -1.06 -10.07 9.78
C PHE A 88 -2.49 -10.45 10.15
N PHE A 89 -3.44 -9.57 9.83
CA PHE A 89 -4.87 -9.77 10.02
C PHE A 89 -5.49 -10.32 8.72
N ALA A 90 -5.86 -11.60 8.72
CA ALA A 90 -6.30 -12.29 7.52
C ALA A 90 -7.36 -13.35 7.82
N ARG A 91 -8.10 -13.77 6.79
CA ARG A 91 -8.96 -14.94 6.92
C ARG A 91 -8.08 -16.21 7.06
N PRO A 92 -8.37 -17.12 8.01
CA PRO A 92 -7.69 -18.41 8.08
C PRO A 92 -7.85 -19.16 6.76
N SER A 93 -6.76 -19.30 6.00
CA SER A 93 -6.74 -20.02 4.73
C SER A 93 -6.33 -21.47 4.96
N THR A 94 -7.13 -22.40 4.48
CA THR A 94 -6.75 -23.82 4.35
C THR A 94 -6.15 -24.14 2.97
N SER A 95 -6.15 -23.17 2.04
CA SER A 95 -5.66 -23.33 0.68
C SER A 95 -4.16 -23.06 0.58
N ARG A 96 -3.44 -23.92 -0.17
CA ARG A 96 -2.01 -23.76 -0.47
C ARG A 96 -1.83 -23.18 -1.89
N PRO A 97 -0.87 -22.27 -2.09
CA PRO A 97 0.08 -21.77 -1.09
C PRO A 97 -0.55 -20.67 -0.23
N SER A 98 -0.42 -20.79 1.09
CA SER A 98 -0.94 -19.82 2.05
C SER A 98 0.08 -18.70 2.27
N VAL A 99 -0.37 -17.45 2.17
CA VAL A 99 0.45 -16.30 2.58
C VAL A 99 0.52 -16.28 4.11
N SER A 100 1.74 -16.31 4.63
CA SER A 100 2.03 -16.10 6.04
C SER A 100 2.45 -14.65 6.24
N GLY A 101 2.08 -14.06 7.38
CA GLY A 101 2.70 -12.82 7.82
C GLY A 101 4.03 -13.04 8.52
N ASN A 102 4.39 -14.31 8.80
CA ASN A 102 5.63 -14.64 9.45
C ASN A 102 6.84 -14.22 8.58
N HIS A 103 7.87 -13.70 9.24
CA HIS A 103 9.08 -13.22 8.61
C HIS A 103 10.23 -14.23 8.71
N ASP A 104 9.90 -15.53 8.75
CA ASP A 104 10.81 -16.68 8.68
C ASP A 104 11.53 -16.84 7.33
N TYR A 105 11.71 -15.72 6.61
CA TYR A 105 12.39 -15.65 5.32
C TYR A 105 13.40 -14.50 5.28
N LEU A 106 13.46 -13.68 6.32
CA LEU A 106 14.50 -12.66 6.44
C LEU A 106 15.83 -13.34 6.81
N PRO A 107 16.98 -12.79 6.39
CA PRO A 107 18.29 -13.43 6.57
C PRO A 107 18.67 -13.75 8.02
N GLN A 108 17.99 -13.13 8.99
CA GLN A 108 18.18 -13.39 10.42
C GLN A 108 16.80 -13.57 11.07
N GLU A 109 16.56 -14.75 11.65
CA GLU A 109 15.35 -15.08 12.41
C GLU A 109 15.66 -15.09 13.91
N ASP A 110 16.16 -13.97 14.43
CA ASP A 110 16.45 -13.85 15.86
C ASP A 110 15.34 -13.06 16.57
N ALA A 111 15.15 -13.31 17.87
CA ALA A 111 14.07 -12.73 18.69
C ALA A 111 14.09 -11.19 18.78
N ASP A 112 15.20 -10.57 18.38
CA ASP A 112 15.43 -9.13 18.40
C ASP A 112 15.31 -8.48 17.01
N THR A 113 15.07 -9.26 15.95
CA THR A 113 14.98 -8.72 14.57
C THR A 113 13.70 -7.93 14.34
N TRP A 114 13.85 -6.70 13.83
CA TRP A 114 12.73 -5.87 13.44
C TRP A 114 12.23 -6.28 12.06
N ALA A 115 10.92 -6.22 11.85
CA ALA A 115 10.30 -6.55 10.57
C ALA A 115 9.00 -5.76 10.38
N GLU A 116 9.09 -4.45 10.60
CA GLU A 116 7.97 -3.54 10.37
C GLU A 116 7.84 -3.24 8.87
N VAL A 117 6.61 -3.34 8.38
CA VAL A 117 6.25 -2.91 7.03
C VAL A 117 6.18 -1.38 6.99
N HIS A 118 6.92 -0.79 6.06
CA HIS A 118 6.94 0.66 5.82
C HIS A 118 6.09 1.06 4.62
N ASP A 119 6.02 0.22 3.58
CA ASP A 119 5.16 0.44 2.43
C ASP A 119 4.81 -0.88 1.72
N HIS A 120 3.80 -0.85 0.84
CA HIS A 120 3.43 -1.97 -0.01
C HIS A 120 3.20 -1.53 -1.46
N CYS A 121 3.39 -2.41 -2.42
CA CYS A 121 2.97 -2.15 -3.79
C CYS A 121 2.78 -3.44 -4.58
N ASN A 122 1.54 -3.69 -5.03
CA ASN A 122 1.15 -4.79 -5.92
C ASN A 122 1.81 -6.15 -5.58
N GLY A 123 1.80 -6.51 -4.28
CA GLY A 123 2.27 -7.80 -3.77
C GLY A 123 3.67 -7.84 -3.20
N LEU A 124 4.42 -6.74 -3.32
CA LEU A 124 5.66 -6.54 -2.59
C LEU A 124 5.42 -5.69 -1.35
N LEU A 125 6.20 -5.96 -0.30
CA LEU A 125 6.31 -5.15 0.90
C LEU A 125 7.74 -4.59 1.00
N LEU A 126 7.84 -3.36 1.48
CA LEU A 126 9.09 -2.78 1.95
C LEU A 126 9.09 -2.93 3.47
N VAL A 127 10.07 -3.66 3.98
CA VAL A 127 10.24 -3.92 5.42
C VAL A 127 11.61 -3.42 5.85
N GLU A 128 11.72 -3.03 7.10
CA GLU A 128 13.00 -2.81 7.76
C GLU A 128 13.33 -4.00 8.65
N GLY A 129 14.59 -4.40 8.66
CA GLY A 129 15.11 -5.35 9.63
C GLY A 129 16.62 -5.28 9.77
N ASP A 130 17.18 -6.13 10.61
CA ASP A 130 18.61 -6.16 10.87
C ASP A 130 19.34 -7.06 9.86
N ASN A 131 20.60 -6.76 9.60
CA ASN A 131 21.51 -7.69 8.93
C ASN A 131 22.36 -8.45 9.97
N GLU A 132 23.18 -9.40 9.49
CA GLU A 132 24.05 -10.25 10.33
C GLU A 132 24.98 -9.48 11.28
N ASP A 133 25.25 -8.20 10.99
CA ASP A 133 26.10 -7.30 11.79
C ASP A 133 25.28 -6.36 12.71
N GLU A 134 23.98 -6.63 12.93
CA GLU A 134 23.02 -5.79 13.68
C GLU A 134 22.90 -4.35 13.12
N VAL A 135 23.09 -4.20 11.81
CA VAL A 135 22.90 -2.92 11.11
C VAL A 135 21.52 -2.91 10.45
N LEU A 136 20.71 -1.91 10.80
CA LEU A 136 19.41 -1.65 10.18
C LEU A 136 19.52 -1.55 8.65
N MET A 137 18.77 -2.40 7.97
CA MET A 137 18.69 -2.50 6.51
C MET A 137 17.23 -2.61 6.06
N ASP A 138 16.92 -2.07 4.87
CA ASP A 138 15.62 -2.35 4.27
C ASP A 138 15.68 -3.59 3.39
N TYR A 139 14.59 -4.33 3.38
CA TYR A 139 14.36 -5.45 2.48
C TYR A 139 13.09 -5.22 1.68
N VAL A 140 13.11 -5.67 0.42
CA VAL A 140 11.89 -5.82 -0.36
C VAL A 140 11.54 -7.29 -0.41
N PHE A 141 10.31 -7.59 -0.02
CA PHE A 141 9.85 -8.94 0.26
C PHE A 141 8.53 -9.21 -0.45
N ASN A 142 8.37 -10.45 -0.92
CA ASN A 142 7.11 -10.96 -1.46
C ASN A 142 6.58 -12.09 -0.57
N PRO A 143 5.58 -11.82 0.30
CA PRO A 143 4.95 -12.84 1.14
C PRO A 143 4.41 -14.05 0.41
N ALA A 144 3.94 -13.87 -0.82
CA ALA A 144 3.40 -14.95 -1.62
C ALA A 144 4.50 -15.92 -2.04
N THR A 145 5.58 -15.41 -2.64
CA THR A 145 6.64 -16.26 -3.19
C THR A 145 7.77 -16.56 -2.22
N ARG A 146 7.75 -15.97 -1.01
CA ARG A 146 8.87 -16.00 -0.04
C ARG A 146 10.19 -15.49 -0.63
N TRP A 147 10.09 -14.59 -1.59
CA TRP A 147 11.26 -13.96 -2.21
C TRP A 147 11.64 -12.72 -1.40
N VAL A 148 12.94 -12.50 -1.24
CA VAL A 148 13.51 -11.38 -0.50
C VAL A 148 14.72 -10.84 -1.25
N ALA A 149 14.90 -9.52 -1.22
CA ALA A 149 16.13 -8.86 -1.66
C ALA A 149 16.48 -7.70 -0.72
N PRO A 150 17.74 -7.60 -0.27
CA PRO A 150 18.21 -6.44 0.48
C PRO A 150 18.25 -5.20 -0.42
N LEU A 151 17.91 -4.06 0.16
CA LEU A 151 18.12 -2.76 -0.46
C LEU A 151 19.53 -2.29 -0.12
N THR A 152 20.32 -1.95 -1.14
CA THR A 152 21.63 -1.32 -0.88
C THR A 152 21.45 0.01 -0.14
N PRO A 153 22.34 0.42 0.75
CA PRO A 153 22.30 1.75 1.34
C PRO A 153 22.37 2.87 0.27
N PRO A 154 21.63 3.98 0.43
CA PRO A 154 21.74 5.12 -0.48
C PRO A 154 23.13 5.81 -0.39
N PRO A 155 23.65 6.39 -1.49
CA PRO A 155 25.04 6.86 -1.58
C PRO A 155 25.33 8.11 -0.76
N SER A 156 24.29 8.86 -0.38
CA SER A 156 24.37 10.14 0.34
C SER A 156 24.32 10.00 1.87
N LEU A 157 24.42 8.77 2.39
CA LEU A 157 24.59 8.54 3.82
C LEU A 157 25.93 9.14 4.27
N ASN A 158 25.89 10.23 5.02
CA ASN A 158 27.05 10.67 5.77
C ASN A 158 27.37 9.54 6.77
N PRO A 159 28.57 8.95 6.75
CA PRO A 159 28.92 7.86 7.68
C PRO A 159 28.81 8.25 9.16
N ASP A 160 28.77 9.55 9.47
CA ASP A 160 28.54 10.07 10.84
C ASP A 160 27.04 10.23 11.21
N LEU A 161 26.12 10.07 10.26
CA LEU A 161 24.67 10.06 10.53
C LEU A 161 24.25 8.63 10.87
N GLU A 162 23.93 8.38 12.14
CA GLU A 162 23.34 7.11 12.56
C GLU A 162 22.02 6.83 11.81
N MET A 163 21.77 5.56 11.47
CA MET A 163 20.61 5.16 10.66
C MET A 163 19.26 5.59 11.26
N ASP A 164 19.12 5.64 12.59
CA ASP A 164 17.92 6.15 13.27
C ASP A 164 17.60 7.60 12.87
N ARG A 165 18.63 8.44 12.71
CA ARG A 165 18.47 9.84 12.29
C ARG A 165 18.07 9.99 10.83
N PHE A 166 18.30 8.97 10.01
CA PHE A 166 17.91 8.95 8.61
C PHE A 166 16.40 8.76 8.44
N GLN A 167 15.82 7.89 9.27
CA GLN A 167 14.38 7.70 9.31
C GLN A 167 13.63 8.95 9.74
N ASP A 168 14.25 9.83 10.51
CA ASP A 168 13.62 11.11 10.87
C ASP A 168 13.50 12.08 9.68
N ILE A 169 14.34 11.91 8.65
CA ILE A 169 14.45 12.87 7.53
C ILE A 169 13.89 12.31 6.23
N TYR A 170 13.80 10.99 6.05
CA TYR A 170 13.33 10.42 4.79
C TYR A 170 12.24 9.37 5.01
N ARG A 171 11.35 9.24 4.03
CA ARG A 171 10.40 8.13 3.90
C ARG A 171 10.63 7.42 2.57
N LYS A 172 10.54 6.10 2.59
CA LYS A 172 10.77 5.24 1.42
C LYS A 172 9.42 4.73 0.91
N TYR A 173 9.22 4.79 -0.40
CA TYR A 173 7.97 4.37 -1.05
C TYR A 173 8.24 3.41 -2.19
N LEU A 174 7.52 2.30 -2.20
CA LEU A 174 7.70 1.20 -3.14
C LEU A 174 6.84 1.39 -4.39
N VAL A 175 7.47 1.26 -5.55
CA VAL A 175 6.81 1.29 -6.85
C VAL A 175 7.06 -0.02 -7.57
N TYR A 176 5.99 -0.79 -7.75
CA TYR A 176 6.05 -2.04 -8.48
C TYR A 176 4.76 -2.23 -9.27
N ASP A 177 4.89 -2.54 -10.56
CA ASP A 177 3.76 -2.97 -11.38
C ASP A 177 4.20 -4.15 -12.24
N PRO A 178 3.86 -5.37 -11.84
CA PRO A 178 4.25 -6.57 -12.56
C PRO A 178 3.70 -6.64 -13.99
N ALA A 179 2.66 -5.87 -14.32
CA ALA A 179 2.14 -5.79 -15.68
C ALA A 179 3.02 -4.90 -16.60
N ILE A 180 3.88 -4.07 -16.02
CA ILE A 180 4.77 -3.14 -16.72
C ILE A 180 6.23 -3.61 -16.66
N SER A 181 6.70 -4.03 -15.48
CA SER A 181 8.11 -4.38 -15.24
C SER A 181 8.21 -5.39 -14.09
N LEU A 182 9.11 -6.38 -14.23
CA LEU A 182 9.45 -7.29 -13.13
C LEU A 182 10.35 -6.63 -12.07
N HIS A 183 10.94 -5.48 -12.41
CA HIS A 183 11.77 -4.68 -11.51
C HIS A 183 10.92 -3.63 -10.79
N TYR A 184 11.06 -3.58 -9.47
CA TYR A 184 10.55 -2.51 -8.62
C TYR A 184 11.54 -1.34 -8.51
N LYS A 185 11.02 -0.21 -8.06
CA LYS A 185 11.78 0.98 -7.67
C LYS A 185 11.42 1.39 -6.25
N VAL A 186 12.35 2.02 -5.54
CA VAL A 186 12.09 2.62 -4.23
C VAL A 186 12.41 4.11 -4.30
N PHE A 187 11.45 4.95 -3.97
CA PHE A 187 11.60 6.40 -3.93
C PHE A 187 11.88 6.85 -2.52
N MET A 188 12.93 7.64 -2.33
CA MET A 188 13.23 8.25 -1.06
C MET A 188 12.83 9.71 -1.07
N ILE A 189 11.86 10.08 -0.23
CA ILE A 189 11.26 11.41 -0.20
C ILE A 189 11.56 12.05 1.16
N PRO A 190 12.13 13.27 1.17
CA PRO A 190 12.41 13.96 2.41
C PRO A 190 11.14 14.32 3.19
N PHE A 191 11.29 14.31 4.51
CA PHE A 191 10.32 14.61 5.54
C PHE A 191 10.88 15.75 6.40
N LEU A 192 10.08 16.79 6.61
CA LEU A 192 10.48 17.95 7.42
C LEU A 192 10.07 17.73 8.88
N ARG A 193 11.00 17.23 9.70
CA ARG A 193 10.78 17.04 11.15
C ARG A 193 10.56 18.37 11.87
N ILE A 194 9.68 18.39 12.89
CA ILE A 194 9.48 19.55 13.79
C ILE A 194 10.77 19.78 14.59
N PRO A 195 11.30 21.01 14.64
CA PRO A 195 12.52 21.27 15.40
C PRO A 195 12.20 21.20 16.90
N LEU A 196 13.06 20.55 17.65
CA LEU A 196 12.98 20.56 19.11
C LEU A 196 13.61 21.83 19.67
N GLN A 197 13.17 22.21 20.87
CA GLN A 197 13.77 23.31 21.61
C GLN A 197 15.07 22.85 22.29
N PRO A 198 16.05 23.74 22.53
CA PRO A 198 17.35 23.38 23.12
C PRO A 198 17.29 22.76 24.52
N ASP A 199 16.18 22.93 25.24
CA ASP A 199 15.91 22.35 26.55
C ASP A 199 15.32 20.93 26.48
N ASN A 200 14.98 20.44 25.28
CA ASN A 200 14.50 19.07 25.08
C ASN A 200 15.67 18.07 25.14
N LEU A 201 15.45 16.95 25.83
CA LEU A 201 16.46 15.88 25.96
C LEU A 201 16.89 15.26 24.62
N HIS A 202 16.01 15.30 23.62
CA HIS A 202 16.27 14.78 22.27
C HIS A 202 16.72 15.84 21.27
N TYR A 203 17.04 17.06 21.74
CA TYR A 203 17.54 18.14 20.89
C TYR A 203 18.86 17.75 20.23
N ASP A 204 18.90 17.82 18.90
CA ASP A 204 20.10 17.68 18.11
C ASP A 204 20.33 19.00 17.36
N ARG A 205 21.43 19.70 17.69
CA ARG A 205 21.77 20.98 17.06
C ARG A 205 21.85 20.86 15.54
N TYR A 206 22.32 19.75 14.99
CA TYR A 206 22.43 19.55 13.56
C TYR A 206 21.05 19.45 12.88
N MET A 207 20.07 18.86 13.56
CA MET A 207 18.72 18.62 13.01
C MET A 207 17.73 19.75 13.31
N ASP A 208 17.85 20.35 14.50
CA ASP A 208 16.86 21.28 15.04
C ASP A 208 17.25 22.76 14.80
N GLN A 209 18.50 23.04 14.42
CA GLN A 209 18.91 24.39 14.02
C GLN A 209 18.48 24.68 12.58
N LEU A 210 17.39 25.44 12.44
CA LEU A 210 16.81 25.77 11.14
C LEU A 210 17.57 26.91 10.44
N ASP A 211 17.75 26.77 9.11
CA ASP A 211 18.20 27.86 8.24
C ASP A 211 17.00 28.75 7.86
N PRO A 212 16.98 30.05 8.24
CA PRO A 212 15.88 30.96 7.92
C PRO A 212 15.57 31.09 6.44
N VAL A 213 16.57 30.94 5.56
CA VAL A 213 16.39 31.02 4.10
C VAL A 213 15.68 29.76 3.60
N PHE A 214 16.08 28.59 4.09
CA PHE A 214 15.42 27.33 3.77
C PHE A 214 13.96 27.31 4.27
N GLU A 215 13.69 27.83 5.46
CA GLU A 215 12.34 27.88 6.02
C GLU A 215 11.36 28.75 5.21
N GLN A 216 11.85 29.76 4.50
CA GLN A 216 11.07 30.62 3.59
C GLN A 216 10.98 30.06 2.16
N SER A 217 11.67 28.96 1.87
CA SER A 217 11.68 28.36 0.53
C SER A 217 10.39 27.58 0.26
N GLU A 218 10.02 27.49 -1.02
CA GLU A 218 8.86 26.72 -1.45
C GLU A 218 9.07 25.21 -1.26
N TRP A 219 8.02 24.51 -0.84
CA TRP A 219 8.00 23.07 -0.66
C TRP A 219 6.85 22.40 -1.43
N PRO A 220 7.07 21.25 -2.07
CA PRO A 220 8.37 20.65 -2.39
C PRO A 220 9.15 21.52 -3.40
N PRO A 221 10.49 21.55 -3.37
CA PRO A 221 11.31 22.46 -4.18
C PRO A 221 11.22 22.15 -5.67
N SER A 222 11.44 23.14 -6.55
CA SER A 222 11.45 22.95 -8.01
C SER A 222 12.80 23.38 -8.61
N PRO A 223 13.59 22.47 -9.19
CA PRO A 223 13.35 21.04 -9.31
C PRO A 223 13.45 20.30 -7.97
N PHE A 224 12.75 19.16 -7.87
CA PHE A 224 12.85 18.26 -6.73
C PHE A 224 13.80 17.11 -7.05
N ILE A 225 14.94 17.05 -6.38
CA ILE A 225 15.92 15.97 -6.56
C ILE A 225 15.60 14.87 -5.55
N LEU A 226 15.34 13.66 -6.04
CA LEU A 226 15.03 12.48 -5.24
C LEU A 226 16.02 11.36 -5.55
N HIS A 227 16.37 10.57 -4.53
CA HIS A 227 17.09 9.32 -4.74
C HIS A 227 16.09 8.21 -5.07
N VAL A 228 16.34 7.50 -6.16
CA VAL A 228 15.49 6.42 -6.65
C VAL A 228 16.32 5.16 -6.83
N PHE A 229 16.02 4.13 -6.05
CA PHE A 229 16.58 2.80 -6.26
C PHE A 229 15.88 2.11 -7.42
N SER A 230 16.63 1.34 -8.20
CA SER A 230 16.09 0.49 -9.25
C SER A 230 16.62 -0.93 -9.10
N SER A 231 15.74 -1.90 -8.88
CA SER A 231 16.13 -3.31 -8.82
C SER A 231 16.67 -3.86 -10.14
N LYS A 232 16.46 -3.15 -11.25
CA LYS A 232 17.08 -3.50 -12.55
C LYS A 232 18.60 -3.26 -12.54
N THR A 233 19.05 -2.22 -11.85
CA THR A 233 20.47 -1.84 -11.80
C THR A 233 21.11 -2.23 -10.47
N GLY A 234 20.29 -2.48 -9.43
CA GLY A 234 20.75 -2.70 -8.07
C GLY A 234 21.40 -1.46 -7.46
N GLN A 235 21.08 -0.27 -7.97
CA GLN A 235 21.74 0.99 -7.60
C GLN A 235 20.72 2.11 -7.36
N TRP A 236 21.15 3.08 -6.55
CA TRP A 236 20.45 4.35 -6.34
C TRP A 236 20.91 5.41 -7.35
N GLU A 237 19.96 6.13 -7.91
CA GLU A 237 20.22 7.25 -8.82
C GLU A 237 19.54 8.51 -8.30
N GLU A 238 20.25 9.64 -8.36
CA GLU A 238 19.61 10.95 -8.20
C GLU A 238 18.81 11.29 -9.45
N ARG A 239 17.55 11.65 -9.25
CA ARG A 239 16.64 12.04 -10.31
C ARG A 239 16.01 13.38 -10.00
N SER A 240 16.08 14.29 -10.98
CA SER A 240 15.47 15.62 -10.91
C SER A 240 14.05 15.57 -11.46
N PHE A 241 13.09 16.08 -10.69
CA PHE A 241 11.69 16.17 -11.07
C PHE A 241 11.25 17.64 -11.14
N ALA A 242 10.74 18.08 -12.29
CA ALA A 242 10.21 19.43 -12.44
C ALA A 242 8.78 19.54 -11.87
N ARG A 243 8.49 20.61 -11.13
CA ARG A 243 7.15 20.84 -10.57
C ARG A 243 6.19 21.38 -11.63
N GLU A 244 5.02 20.79 -11.72
CA GLU A 244 3.88 21.28 -12.48
C GLU A 244 2.88 21.96 -11.54
N GLY A 245 2.58 23.23 -11.82
CA GLY A 245 1.69 24.03 -10.99
C GLY A 245 2.36 24.62 -9.74
N GLU A 246 1.53 24.91 -8.73
CA GLU A 246 1.94 25.62 -7.52
C GLU A 246 2.65 24.71 -6.50
N ALA A 247 3.47 25.31 -5.63
CA ALA A 247 3.99 24.65 -4.44
C ALA A 247 2.86 24.32 -3.44
N ALA A 248 3.13 23.44 -2.47
CA ALA A 248 2.20 23.20 -1.37
C ALA A 248 2.18 24.39 -0.38
N GLY A 249 3.31 25.05 -0.22
CA GLY A 249 3.50 26.19 0.69
C GLY A 249 5.00 26.45 0.90
N ILE A 250 5.34 27.13 1.99
CA ILE A 250 6.73 27.31 2.43
C ILE A 250 7.11 26.24 3.46
N VAL A 251 8.39 25.89 3.54
CA VAL A 251 8.94 24.88 4.46
C VAL A 251 8.45 25.09 5.90
N ALA A 252 8.43 26.33 6.41
CA ALA A 252 7.98 26.66 7.75
C ALA A 252 6.53 26.23 8.06
N ASP A 253 5.63 26.33 7.08
CA ASP A 253 4.23 25.95 7.23
C ASP A 253 4.03 24.43 7.15
N ILE A 254 4.85 23.77 6.32
CA ILE A 254 4.82 22.33 6.12
C ILE A 254 5.33 21.60 7.36
N ARG A 255 6.41 22.12 7.98
CA ARG A 255 7.07 21.53 9.14
C ARG A 255 6.17 21.45 10.37
N GLN A 256 5.18 22.34 10.50
CA GLN A 256 4.24 22.36 11.64
C GLN A 256 3.25 21.17 11.67
N SER A 257 3.31 20.24 10.71
CA SER A 257 2.51 19.01 10.73
C SER A 257 3.03 18.02 11.79
N TYR A 258 2.12 17.39 12.55
CA TYR A 258 2.48 16.39 13.56
C TYR A 258 3.29 15.21 12.96
N VAL A 259 4.26 14.70 13.73
CA VAL A 259 5.30 13.76 13.26
C VAL A 259 4.77 12.33 13.10
N TYR A 260 3.73 11.96 13.83
CA TYR A 260 3.28 10.56 14.00
C TYR A 260 2.12 10.14 13.09
N GLU A 261 1.78 10.92 12.06
CA GLU A 261 0.70 10.53 11.14
C GLU A 261 1.22 9.53 10.11
N GLN A 262 0.57 8.36 10.04
CA GLN A 262 0.72 7.38 8.97
C GLN A 262 0.57 8.07 7.60
N ARG A 263 1.61 7.97 6.76
CA ARG A 263 1.60 8.54 5.41
C ARG A 263 1.77 7.46 4.37
N ASN A 264 0.65 7.13 3.74
CA ASN A 264 0.61 6.08 2.73
C ASN A 264 0.96 6.62 1.35
N ALA A 265 1.41 5.73 0.49
CA ALA A 265 1.51 5.99 -0.93
C ALA A 265 0.65 5.04 -1.76
N VAL A 266 0.32 5.48 -2.96
CA VAL A 266 -0.44 4.72 -3.93
C VAL A 266 0.28 4.79 -5.26
N TYR A 267 0.58 3.64 -5.86
CA TYR A 267 0.96 3.58 -7.26
C TYR A 267 -0.26 3.30 -8.14
N TRP A 268 -0.51 4.20 -9.09
CA TRP A 268 -1.63 4.09 -10.02
C TRP A 268 -1.28 4.68 -11.38
N ARG A 269 -1.46 3.88 -12.45
CA ARG A 269 -1.33 4.30 -13.85
C ARG A 269 -0.03 5.07 -14.18
N GLY A 270 1.11 4.57 -13.70
CA GLY A 270 2.41 5.19 -14.00
C GLY A 270 2.82 6.32 -13.04
N ALA A 271 1.94 6.75 -12.14
CA ALA A 271 2.20 7.79 -11.15
C ALA A 271 2.23 7.22 -9.73
N LEU A 272 3.15 7.75 -8.93
CA LEU A 272 3.20 7.54 -7.48
C LEU A 272 2.53 8.74 -6.79
N TYR A 273 1.52 8.47 -5.96
CA TYR A 273 0.79 9.46 -5.17
C TYR A 273 1.19 9.29 -3.71
N VAL A 274 1.77 10.32 -3.12
CA VAL A 274 2.32 10.26 -1.77
C VAL A 274 1.55 11.23 -0.88
N HIS A 275 0.99 10.74 0.22
CA HIS A 275 0.42 11.60 1.26
C HIS A 275 1.55 12.32 1.99
N CYS A 276 1.56 13.64 1.95
CA CYS A 276 2.60 14.47 2.53
C CYS A 276 2.07 15.27 3.72
N GLN A 277 3.01 15.92 4.42
CA GLN A 277 2.74 16.89 5.48
C GLN A 277 1.64 17.87 5.07
N THR A 278 0.78 18.27 5.99
CA THR A 278 -0.35 19.18 5.72
C THR A 278 -1.41 18.62 4.75
N ASP A 279 -1.45 17.29 4.59
CA ASP A 279 -2.43 16.53 3.80
C ASP A 279 -2.44 16.79 2.29
N PHE A 280 -1.46 17.53 1.75
CA PHE A 280 -1.31 17.58 0.29
C PHE A 280 -0.83 16.22 -0.24
N VAL A 281 -1.16 15.93 -1.48
CA VAL A 281 -0.70 14.73 -2.18
C VAL A 281 0.30 15.13 -3.24
N MET A 282 1.47 14.50 -3.22
CA MET A 282 2.47 14.66 -4.27
C MET A 282 2.28 13.57 -5.32
N ARG A 283 2.02 13.96 -6.56
CA ARG A 283 1.88 13.05 -7.70
C ARG A 283 3.16 13.09 -8.53
N ILE A 284 3.95 12.02 -8.48
CA ILE A 284 5.22 11.88 -9.20
C ILE A 284 5.03 10.98 -10.41
N LEU A 285 5.29 11.49 -11.60
CA LEU A 285 5.31 10.70 -12.83
C LEU A 285 6.66 9.96 -12.94
N VAL A 286 6.64 8.65 -12.71
CA VAL A 286 7.85 7.82 -12.53
C VAL A 286 8.76 7.80 -13.77
N SER A 287 8.18 7.96 -14.96
CA SER A 287 8.90 7.92 -16.24
C SER A 287 9.25 9.31 -16.79
N ASP A 288 8.49 10.34 -16.45
CA ASP A 288 8.53 11.63 -17.16
C ASP A 288 9.41 12.69 -16.47
N GLY A 289 9.88 12.43 -15.24
CA GLY A 289 10.68 13.41 -14.49
C GLY A 289 9.88 14.66 -14.12
N ARG A 290 8.57 14.51 -13.92
CA ARG A 290 7.65 15.60 -13.53
C ARG A 290 6.90 15.21 -12.27
N TYR A 291 6.54 16.19 -11.46
CA TYR A 291 5.66 15.98 -10.32
C TYR A 291 4.69 17.15 -10.15
N GLN A 292 3.56 16.88 -9.53
CA GLN A 292 2.52 17.88 -9.25
C GLN A 292 2.13 17.82 -7.77
N VAL A 293 1.82 18.99 -7.20
CA VAL A 293 1.22 19.10 -5.87
C VAL A 293 -0.30 19.16 -6.01
N ILE A 294 -1.00 18.27 -5.32
CA ILE A 294 -2.45 18.22 -5.27
C ILE A 294 -2.88 18.67 -3.87
N LYS A 295 -3.59 19.79 -3.79
CA LYS A 295 -4.10 20.32 -2.51
C LYS A 295 -5.11 19.34 -1.90
N PRO A 296 -5.22 19.25 -0.56
CA PRO A 296 -6.21 18.40 0.09
C PRO A 296 -7.65 18.80 -0.30
N PRO A 297 -8.64 17.89 -0.18
CA PRO A 297 -10.02 18.20 -0.49
C PRO A 297 -10.57 19.41 0.28
N ALA A 298 -11.43 20.22 -0.34
CA ALA A 298 -12.00 21.39 0.32
C ALA A 298 -12.79 21.02 1.60
N GLY A 299 -12.65 21.84 2.64
CA GLY A 299 -13.33 21.63 3.92
C GLY A 299 -12.58 20.73 4.90
N THR A 300 -11.42 20.17 4.53
CA THR A 300 -10.54 19.43 5.44
C THR A 300 -9.65 20.39 6.24
N LYS A 301 -10.21 21.33 7.02
CA LYS A 301 -9.38 22.18 7.90
C LYS A 301 -8.54 21.33 8.88
N LYS A 302 -7.36 21.86 9.25
CA LYS A 302 -6.47 21.30 10.28
C LYS A 302 -7.28 21.07 11.56
N SER A 303 -7.30 19.83 12.03
CA SER A 303 -7.76 19.46 13.37
C SER A 303 -6.64 18.64 13.99
N HIS A 304 -6.54 18.60 15.30
CA HIS A 304 -5.39 18.03 15.99
C HIS A 304 -5.36 16.48 15.95
N TYR A 305 -6.41 15.83 15.41
CA TYR A 305 -6.61 14.37 15.46
C TYR A 305 -7.40 13.71 14.30
N PRO A 306 -7.62 14.28 13.10
CA PRO A 306 -8.34 13.57 12.05
C PRO A 306 -7.41 12.58 11.35
N GLN A 307 -7.83 11.33 11.22
CA GLN A 307 -7.09 10.37 10.43
C GLN A 307 -7.37 10.63 8.95
N PHE A 308 -6.35 11.08 8.22
CA PHE A 308 -6.35 11.18 6.77
C PHE A 308 -5.67 9.93 6.20
N TYR A 309 -6.34 9.21 5.29
CA TYR A 309 -5.81 7.99 4.69
C TYR A 309 -5.87 8.09 3.17
N LEU A 310 -4.71 8.02 2.51
CA LEU A 310 -4.60 7.87 1.07
C LEU A 310 -4.49 6.38 0.70
N GLY A 311 -5.29 5.90 -0.25
CA GLY A 311 -5.22 4.50 -0.66
C GLY A 311 -5.83 4.22 -2.04
N LYS A 312 -5.57 3.02 -2.53
CA LYS A 312 -6.11 2.52 -3.81
C LYS A 312 -7.42 1.80 -3.57
N SER A 313 -8.44 2.16 -4.35
CA SER A 313 -9.70 1.42 -4.41
C SER A 313 -10.07 1.14 -5.88
N LYS A 314 -11.26 0.55 -6.11
CA LYS A 314 -11.74 0.02 -7.39
C LYS A 314 -11.43 0.91 -8.60
N ASN A 315 -11.61 2.22 -8.45
CA ASN A 315 -11.56 3.18 -9.55
C ASN A 315 -10.35 4.12 -9.51
N GLY A 316 -9.35 3.85 -8.67
CA GLY A 316 -8.10 4.62 -8.59
C GLY A 316 -7.80 5.14 -7.19
N VAL A 317 -7.18 6.32 -7.12
CA VAL A 317 -6.70 6.93 -5.88
C VAL A 317 -7.88 7.53 -5.10
N HIS A 318 -8.01 7.14 -3.85
CA HIS A 318 -9.02 7.64 -2.92
C HIS A 318 -8.33 8.23 -1.70
N CYS A 319 -8.97 9.22 -1.09
CA CYS A 319 -8.62 9.63 0.26
C CYS A 319 -9.85 9.55 1.17
N ALA A 320 -9.63 9.16 2.41
CA ALA A 320 -10.62 9.17 3.46
C ALA A 320 -10.18 10.10 4.58
N LYS A 321 -11.15 10.79 5.19
CA LYS A 321 -10.95 11.56 6.42
C LYS A 321 -11.96 11.06 7.45
N LEU A 322 -11.46 10.64 8.59
CA LEU A 322 -12.27 10.23 9.73
C LEU A 322 -12.17 11.26 10.85
N ARG A 323 -13.32 11.67 11.39
CA ARG A 323 -13.41 12.53 12.57
C ARG A 323 -14.45 11.97 13.53
N GLY A 324 -14.00 11.36 14.63
CA GLY A 324 -14.87 10.58 15.49
C GLY A 324 -15.45 9.41 14.70
N TRP A 325 -16.76 9.42 14.48
CA TRP A 325 -17.48 8.39 13.71
C TRP A 325 -17.87 8.85 12.30
N CYS A 326 -17.57 10.09 11.94
CA CYS A 326 -17.93 10.64 10.64
C CYS A 326 -16.82 10.36 9.63
N LEU A 327 -17.12 9.51 8.65
CA LEU A 327 -16.26 9.16 7.54
C LEU A 327 -16.63 10.00 6.30
N LYS A 328 -15.65 10.67 5.74
CA LYS A 328 -15.75 11.31 4.42
C LYS A 328 -14.77 10.65 3.46
N VAL A 329 -15.20 10.40 2.23
CA VAL A 329 -14.37 9.80 1.17
C VAL A 329 -14.42 10.66 -0.09
N TRP A 330 -13.26 10.83 -0.72
CA TRP A 330 -13.10 11.48 -2.02
C TRP A 330 -12.35 10.55 -2.97
N ILE A 331 -12.64 10.68 -4.27
CA ILE A 331 -11.88 10.04 -5.35
C ILE A 331 -11.11 11.12 -6.10
N LEU A 332 -9.86 10.83 -6.47
CA LEU A 332 -9.10 11.70 -7.35
C LEU A 332 -9.54 11.47 -8.80
N ARG A 333 -9.98 12.53 -9.47
CA ARG A 333 -10.27 12.53 -10.90
C ARG A 333 -9.16 13.26 -11.64
N GLU A 334 -8.68 12.64 -12.72
CA GLU A 334 -7.68 13.23 -13.60
C GLU A 334 -8.30 13.45 -14.98
N LEU A 335 -8.32 14.70 -15.43
CA LEU A 335 -8.81 15.12 -16.75
C LEU A 335 -7.74 15.99 -17.42
N GLY A 336 -6.93 15.39 -18.28
CA GLY A 336 -5.76 16.06 -18.87
C GLY A 336 -4.77 16.46 -17.76
N ASP A 337 -4.42 17.74 -17.71
CA ASP A 337 -3.48 18.29 -16.71
C ASP A 337 -4.17 18.71 -15.39
N GLN A 338 -5.51 18.60 -15.33
CA GLN A 338 -6.27 18.93 -14.13
C GLN A 338 -6.50 17.70 -13.26
N THR A 339 -6.15 17.83 -11.98
CA THR A 339 -6.42 16.86 -10.94
C THR A 339 -7.38 17.48 -9.92
N GLU A 340 -8.52 16.84 -9.70
CA GLU A 340 -9.54 17.32 -8.77
C GLU A 340 -10.01 16.23 -7.82
N TRP A 341 -10.24 16.59 -6.56
CA TRP A 341 -10.88 15.72 -5.58
C TRP A 341 -12.40 15.79 -5.74
N VAL A 342 -13.01 14.66 -6.09
CA VAL A 342 -14.46 14.54 -6.21
C VAL A 342 -15.00 13.87 -4.96
N PHE A 343 -15.91 14.56 -4.26
CA PHE A 343 -16.59 14.02 -3.09
C PHE A 343 -17.41 12.78 -3.44
N LYS A 344 -17.31 11.72 -2.64
CA LYS A 344 -17.98 10.44 -2.88
C LYS A 344 -18.94 10.04 -1.79
N HIS A 345 -18.61 10.31 -0.54
CA HIS A 345 -19.36 9.77 0.58
C HIS A 345 -19.23 10.64 1.84
N ASP A 346 -20.34 10.82 2.54
CA ASP A 346 -20.43 11.31 3.92
C ASP A 346 -21.26 10.29 4.70
N GLY A 347 -20.71 9.70 5.75
CA GLY A 347 -21.40 8.69 6.52
C GLY A 347 -21.05 8.73 7.99
N ASP A 348 -22.06 8.56 8.84
CA ASP A 348 -21.88 8.28 10.26
C ASP A 348 -21.78 6.77 10.47
N ILE A 349 -20.57 6.30 10.78
CA ILE A 349 -20.28 4.89 11.01
C ILE A 349 -20.99 4.39 12.28
N LEU A 350 -21.15 5.24 13.31
CA LEU A 350 -21.83 4.84 14.54
C LEU A 350 -23.30 4.54 14.27
N GLY A 351 -24.00 5.44 13.57
CA GLY A 351 -25.37 5.22 13.13
C GLY A 351 -25.51 3.94 12.28
N CYS A 352 -24.54 3.62 11.43
CA CYS A 352 -24.55 2.36 10.66
C CYS A 352 -24.40 1.13 11.56
N LEU A 353 -23.49 1.15 12.53
CA LEU A 353 -23.28 0.04 13.47
C LEU A 353 -24.53 -0.23 14.33
N LEU A 354 -25.16 0.84 14.83
CA LEU A 354 -26.40 0.75 15.61
C LEU A 354 -27.55 0.18 14.79
N LYS A 355 -27.75 0.67 13.56
CA LYS A 355 -28.79 0.15 12.65
C LYS A 355 -28.66 -1.34 12.35
N HIS A 356 -27.43 -1.83 12.26
CA HIS A 356 -27.17 -3.25 11.98
C HIS A 356 -27.12 -4.13 13.24
N ASN A 357 -27.50 -3.61 14.42
CA ASN A 357 -27.43 -4.31 15.70
C ASN A 357 -26.05 -4.95 15.96
N ILE A 358 -24.98 -4.29 15.51
CA ILE A 358 -23.61 -4.73 15.78
C ILE A 358 -23.28 -4.29 17.21
N SER A 359 -23.74 -5.08 18.19
CA SER A 359 -23.74 -4.72 19.61
C SER A 359 -22.36 -4.36 20.17
N SER A 360 -22.39 -3.48 21.18
CA SER A 360 -21.25 -3.08 22.01
C SER A 360 -20.60 -4.26 22.74
N ARG A 361 -19.30 -4.46 22.45
CA ARG A 361 -18.22 -5.06 23.27
C ARG A 361 -18.35 -6.47 23.89
N TRP A 362 -19.53 -7.05 24.12
CA TRP A 362 -19.65 -8.19 25.07
C TRP A 362 -20.24 -9.52 24.56
N HIS A 363 -20.67 -9.64 23.30
CA HIS A 363 -21.27 -10.89 22.78
C HIS A 363 -20.61 -11.40 21.49
N TYR A 364 -19.29 -11.43 21.47
CA TYR A 364 -18.52 -11.88 20.32
C TYR A 364 -18.24 -13.39 20.34
N GLN A 365 -19.27 -14.20 20.60
CA GLN A 365 -19.10 -15.66 20.72
C GLN A 365 -20.03 -16.52 19.85
N ARG A 366 -20.94 -15.96 19.05
CA ARG A 366 -21.86 -16.80 18.25
C ARG A 366 -22.33 -16.19 16.94
N GLN A 367 -21.44 -16.04 15.95
CA GLN A 367 -21.87 -15.95 14.55
C GLN A 367 -20.99 -16.84 13.67
N ASN A 368 -21.65 -17.72 12.90
CA ASN A 368 -21.12 -18.85 12.12
C ASN A 368 -20.22 -18.48 10.93
N CYS A 369 -19.48 -17.37 10.99
CA CYS A 369 -18.46 -17.04 9.99
C CYS A 369 -17.09 -17.44 10.53
N ARG A 370 -16.22 -18.07 9.73
CA ARG A 370 -14.79 -18.17 10.04
C ARG A 370 -14.22 -16.74 10.03
N PRO A 371 -14.01 -16.10 11.19
CA PRO A 371 -13.65 -14.70 11.24
C PRO A 371 -12.20 -14.53 10.78
N TRP A 372 -11.83 -13.34 10.34
CA TRP A 372 -10.42 -12.98 10.20
C TRP A 372 -9.75 -13.06 11.57
N LEU A 373 -8.52 -13.55 11.59
CA LEU A 373 -7.71 -13.69 12.79
C LEU A 373 -6.39 -12.96 12.59
N ILE A 374 -5.89 -12.38 13.67
CA ILE A 374 -4.52 -11.91 13.78
C ILE A 374 -3.59 -13.09 14.05
N GLN A 375 -2.40 -13.11 13.45
CA GLN A 375 -1.49 -14.26 13.52
C GLN A 375 -0.66 -14.33 14.82
N ASN A 376 -0.63 -13.26 15.63
CA ASN A 376 0.13 -13.18 16.89
C ASN A 376 1.62 -13.48 16.68
N ILE A 377 2.19 -12.87 15.66
CA ILE A 377 3.57 -13.08 15.24
C ILE A 377 4.52 -12.66 16.37
N ASN A 378 4.30 -11.49 16.98
CA ASN A 378 5.15 -10.97 18.06
C ASN A 378 5.18 -11.92 19.29
N ALA A 379 4.07 -12.60 19.57
CA ALA A 379 3.99 -13.56 20.68
C ALA A 379 4.89 -14.80 20.44
N ASN A 380 5.07 -15.22 19.18
CA ASN A 380 5.91 -16.36 18.83
C ASN A 380 7.41 -16.06 18.94
N TYR A 381 7.83 -14.82 18.70
CA TYR A 381 9.23 -14.39 18.81
C TYR A 381 9.65 -14.03 20.23
N ARG A 382 8.71 -14.01 21.20
CA ARG A 382 8.99 -13.84 22.64
C ARG A 382 8.52 -15.04 23.49
N PRO A 383 9.00 -16.28 23.25
CA PRO A 383 8.48 -17.48 23.93
C PRO A 383 8.67 -17.50 25.44
N TRP A 384 9.69 -16.83 25.98
CA TRP A 384 9.94 -16.76 27.44
C TRP A 384 8.87 -15.96 28.20
N LEU A 385 8.05 -15.16 27.51
CA LEU A 385 6.84 -14.55 28.07
C LEU A 385 5.62 -15.50 28.04
N LEU A 386 5.66 -16.58 27.24
CA LEU A 386 4.56 -17.56 27.08
C LEU A 386 4.49 -18.62 28.20
N GLN A 387 5.25 -18.51 29.29
CA GLN A 387 5.29 -19.55 30.34
C GLN A 387 3.94 -19.83 31.05
N ASN A 388 2.87 -19.08 30.77
CA ASN A 388 1.60 -19.20 31.50
C ASN A 388 0.32 -19.55 30.70
N ILE A 389 0.33 -19.81 29.38
CA ILE A 389 -0.97 -19.94 28.62
C ILE A 389 -1.07 -21.15 27.66
N ASN A 390 -0.13 -22.11 27.66
CA ASN A 390 -0.21 -23.28 26.75
C ASN A 390 -1.35 -24.30 27.03
N ALA A 391 -2.38 -23.95 27.80
CA ALA A 391 -3.43 -24.90 28.19
C ALA A 391 -4.75 -24.83 27.38
N GLU A 392 -5.08 -23.77 26.63
CA GLU A 392 -6.50 -23.60 26.20
C GLU A 392 -6.82 -23.38 24.72
N HIS A 393 -5.87 -23.23 23.78
CA HIS A 393 -6.24 -22.90 22.38
C HIS A 393 -5.89 -23.92 21.29
N ASN A 394 -5.27 -25.05 21.63
CA ASN A 394 -5.11 -26.15 20.67
C ASN A 394 -6.28 -27.13 20.75
N ARG A 395 -7.41 -26.79 20.12
CA ARG A 395 -8.34 -27.82 19.62
C ARG A 395 -8.28 -27.87 18.10
N ASN A 396 -7.63 -28.93 17.63
CA ASN A 396 -7.64 -29.40 16.26
C ASN A 396 -9.06 -29.73 15.82
N ASP A 397 -9.73 -28.82 15.12
CA ASP A 397 -10.92 -29.18 14.35
C ASP A 397 -10.53 -29.41 12.89
N THR A 398 -10.52 -30.69 12.54
CA THR A 398 -10.34 -31.19 11.18
C THR A 398 -11.60 -30.79 10.41
N MET A 399 -11.50 -29.92 9.39
CA MET A 399 -12.68 -29.57 8.60
C MET A 399 -12.36 -29.40 7.12
N GLU A 400 -13.25 -29.98 6.32
CA GLU A 400 -13.20 -30.29 4.90
C GLU A 400 -13.03 -29.10 3.94
N GLN A 401 -12.69 -29.44 2.70
CA GLN A 401 -12.22 -28.61 1.58
C GLN A 401 -13.28 -27.61 1.05
N PRO A 402 -12.87 -26.45 0.50
CA PRO A 402 -13.78 -25.51 -0.14
C PRO A 402 -13.90 -25.72 -1.66
N VAL A 403 -15.12 -25.51 -2.18
CA VAL A 403 -15.38 -25.10 -3.56
C VAL A 403 -15.41 -23.56 -3.57
N ASP A 404 -14.79 -22.95 -4.58
CA ASP A 404 -14.85 -21.51 -4.87
C ASP A 404 -16.29 -21.01 -4.83
N GLU A 405 -16.60 -19.96 -4.07
CA GLU A 405 -17.77 -19.12 -4.37
C GLU A 405 -17.80 -17.75 -3.66
N ASN A 406 -18.51 -16.86 -4.35
CA ASN A 406 -18.79 -15.44 -4.16
C ASN A 406 -18.63 -14.79 -2.78
N PHE A 407 -18.37 -13.48 -2.83
CA PHE A 407 -18.57 -12.53 -1.73
C PHE A 407 -20.08 -12.39 -1.44
N ASP A 408 -20.69 -13.47 -0.98
CA ASP A 408 -22.12 -13.54 -0.81
C ASP A 408 -22.50 -12.89 0.53
N TRP A 409 -23.45 -11.98 0.44
CA TRP A 409 -24.00 -11.30 1.61
C TRP A 409 -24.93 -12.30 2.28
N CYS A 410 -24.65 -12.72 3.51
CA CYS A 410 -25.68 -13.41 4.30
C CYS A 410 -26.83 -12.43 4.53
N SER A 411 -27.84 -12.52 3.68
CA SER A 411 -29.07 -11.75 3.73
C SER A 411 -30.11 -12.53 4.52
N ASP A 412 -29.84 -12.84 5.78
CA ASP A 412 -30.85 -13.40 6.68
C ASP A 412 -30.83 -12.62 8.00
N VAL A 413 -31.34 -11.40 7.92
CA VAL A 413 -32.03 -10.78 9.05
C VAL A 413 -33.30 -10.20 8.47
N SER A 414 -34.42 -10.83 8.78
CA SER A 414 -35.76 -10.42 8.42
C SER A 414 -35.92 -8.93 8.70
N SER A 415 -36.28 -8.20 7.66
CA SER A 415 -36.80 -6.85 7.74
C SER A 415 -38.12 -6.89 8.49
N ASP A 416 -38.06 -6.76 9.82
CA ASP A 416 -39.20 -6.24 10.54
C ASP A 416 -39.26 -4.74 10.24
N GLU A 417 -40.19 -4.40 9.34
CA GLU A 417 -40.61 -3.03 9.07
C GLU A 417 -41.11 -2.41 10.38
N ASN A 418 -40.22 -1.70 11.05
CA ASN A 418 -40.62 -0.63 11.96
C ASN A 418 -39.60 0.48 11.81
N SER A 419 -39.91 1.44 10.95
CA SER A 419 -39.23 2.72 10.89
C SER A 419 -39.48 3.49 12.18
N PRO A 420 -38.45 3.85 12.99
CA PRO A 420 -38.58 4.96 13.90
C PRO A 420 -38.18 6.21 13.13
N SER A 421 -39.14 7.13 13.05
CA SER A 421 -39.00 8.49 12.54
C SER A 421 -37.80 9.23 13.12
N ASP A 422 -37.30 10.20 12.33
CA ASP A 422 -36.53 11.38 12.74
C ASP A 422 -36.54 11.62 14.25
N ASN A 423 -35.44 11.29 14.93
CA ASN A 423 -35.15 11.82 16.25
C ASN A 423 -33.63 11.95 16.41
N ALA A 424 -33.22 13.17 16.78
CA ALA A 424 -31.89 13.47 17.28
C ALA A 424 -31.53 12.47 18.39
N TYR A 425 -30.37 11.85 18.28
CA TYR A 425 -29.88 10.87 19.25
C TYR A 425 -29.88 11.46 20.67
N ASP A 426 -30.43 10.72 21.63
CA ASP A 426 -30.30 11.02 23.05
C ASP A 426 -28.83 10.87 23.44
N ASP A 427 -28.19 11.96 23.90
CA ASP A 427 -26.77 12.08 24.27
C ASP A 427 -26.28 10.98 25.25
N LYS A 428 -27.20 10.25 25.88
CA LYS A 428 -26.93 9.17 26.84
C LYS A 428 -26.51 7.84 26.20
N GLU A 429 -26.87 7.54 24.94
CA GLU A 429 -26.40 6.31 24.27
C GLU A 429 -24.99 6.48 23.66
N ALA A 430 -24.66 7.67 23.14
CA ALA A 430 -23.32 7.99 22.67
C ALA A 430 -22.26 7.87 23.80
N ALA A 431 -22.65 8.20 25.03
CA ALA A 431 -21.80 8.03 26.22
C ALA A 431 -21.45 6.56 26.56
N ARG A 432 -22.18 5.56 26.02
CA ARG A 432 -21.86 4.13 26.20
C ARG A 432 -20.90 3.57 25.15
N TYR A 433 -20.51 4.36 24.15
CA TYR A 433 -19.57 3.99 23.09
C TYR A 433 -18.31 4.87 23.12
N PRO A 434 -17.44 4.78 24.14
CA PRO A 434 -16.11 5.38 24.10
C PRO A 434 -15.19 4.52 23.23
N ALA A 435 -15.62 4.23 22.00
CA ALA A 435 -14.89 3.40 21.06
C ALA A 435 -14.20 4.31 20.03
N HIS A 436 -12.87 4.21 19.94
CA HIS A 436 -12.11 4.84 18.89
C HIS A 436 -12.27 4.06 17.58
N ILE A 437 -12.26 4.73 16.44
CA ILE A 437 -12.17 4.09 15.12
C ILE A 437 -10.89 4.57 14.43
N ASP A 438 -10.18 3.61 13.84
CA ASP A 438 -9.06 3.85 12.93
C ASP A 438 -9.37 3.31 11.53
N ILE A 439 -8.82 3.94 10.49
CA ILE A 439 -8.80 3.47 9.11
C ILE A 439 -7.63 2.50 8.94
N LEU A 440 -7.94 1.28 8.50
CA LEU A 440 -6.96 0.25 8.14
C LEU A 440 -6.61 0.25 6.65
N GLY A 441 -7.44 0.89 5.83
CA GLY A 441 -7.20 1.12 4.42
C GLY A 441 -8.35 0.76 3.50
N PHE A 442 -8.15 0.92 2.20
CA PHE A 442 -9.18 0.64 1.21
C PHE A 442 -9.08 -0.79 0.67
N HIS A 443 -10.23 -1.37 0.33
CA HIS A 443 -10.22 -2.57 -0.49
C HIS A 443 -9.77 -2.19 -1.92
N PRO A 444 -8.74 -2.87 -2.47
CA PRO A 444 -8.12 -2.48 -3.74
C PRO A 444 -9.03 -2.58 -4.98
N TYR A 445 -10.15 -3.30 -4.88
CA TYR A 445 -11.01 -3.66 -6.01
C TYR A 445 -12.50 -3.39 -5.75
N LYS A 446 -12.85 -2.93 -4.54
CA LYS A 446 -14.24 -2.68 -4.12
C LYS A 446 -14.32 -1.34 -3.41
N GLU A 447 -15.50 -0.72 -3.43
CA GLU A 447 -15.78 0.52 -2.70
C GLU A 447 -16.05 0.22 -1.22
N VAL A 448 -15.05 -0.39 -0.58
CA VAL A 448 -15.04 -0.80 0.82
C VAL A 448 -13.82 -0.17 1.50
N ILE A 449 -14.03 0.33 2.71
CA ILE A 449 -12.96 0.77 3.61
C ILE A 449 -12.90 -0.16 4.83
N PHE A 450 -11.69 -0.53 5.24
CA PHE A 450 -11.43 -1.30 6.43
C PHE A 450 -11.21 -0.37 7.61
N LEU A 451 -11.83 -0.71 8.73
CA LEU A 451 -11.78 0.07 9.95
C LEU A 451 -11.42 -0.83 11.13
N SER A 452 -10.66 -0.30 12.09
CA SER A 452 -10.47 -0.89 13.40
C SER A 452 -11.38 -0.17 14.38
N GLN A 453 -12.19 -0.91 15.12
CA GLN A 453 -12.95 -0.39 16.24
C GLN A 453 -12.22 -0.75 17.54
N SER A 454 -11.60 0.27 18.15
CA SER A 454 -10.93 0.20 19.45
C SER A 454 -9.92 -0.95 19.54
N LEU A 455 -9.15 -1.16 18.45
CA LEU A 455 -8.12 -2.19 18.31
C LEU A 455 -8.60 -3.65 18.45
N THR A 456 -9.87 -3.86 18.76
CA THR A 456 -10.42 -5.18 19.11
C THR A 456 -11.19 -5.79 17.97
N ARG A 457 -11.77 -4.97 17.08
CA ARG A 457 -12.67 -5.46 16.05
C ARG A 457 -12.32 -4.86 14.70
N GLY A 458 -11.97 -5.72 13.75
CA GLY A 458 -11.88 -5.35 12.34
C GLY A 458 -13.27 -5.25 11.71
N LEU A 459 -13.51 -4.19 10.96
CA LEU A 459 -14.74 -3.91 10.23
C LEU A 459 -14.44 -3.67 8.75
N ALA A 460 -15.38 -4.03 7.89
CA ALA A 460 -15.41 -3.66 6.48
C ALA A 460 -16.69 -2.85 6.25
N TYR A 461 -16.53 -1.58 5.86
CA TYR A 461 -17.63 -0.69 5.55
C TYR A 461 -17.72 -0.46 4.04
N ASP A 462 -18.82 -0.90 3.44
CA ASP A 462 -19.15 -0.62 2.04
C ASP A 462 -19.85 0.74 1.97
N PHE A 463 -19.15 1.75 1.46
CA PHE A 463 -19.66 3.12 1.40
C PHE A 463 -20.58 3.38 0.20
N THR A 464 -20.88 2.35 -0.61
CA THR A 464 -21.94 2.40 -1.64
C THR A 464 -23.26 1.86 -1.14
N SER A 465 -23.23 0.74 -0.41
CA SER A 465 -24.43 0.11 0.15
C SER A 465 -24.74 0.53 1.59
N LEU A 466 -23.83 1.29 2.21
CA LEU A 466 -23.87 1.71 3.61
C LEU A 466 -23.89 0.53 4.60
N LYS A 467 -23.43 -0.64 4.17
CA LYS A 467 -23.40 -1.86 4.99
C LYS A 467 -22.07 -1.97 5.73
N VAL A 468 -22.13 -2.37 6.99
CA VAL A 468 -20.96 -2.78 7.78
C VAL A 468 -20.95 -4.29 7.91
N LYS A 469 -19.80 -4.90 7.64
CA LYS A 469 -19.51 -6.28 7.98
C LYS A 469 -18.41 -6.34 9.04
N VAL A 470 -18.63 -7.19 10.02
CA VAL A 470 -17.64 -7.49 11.05
C VAL A 470 -16.66 -8.54 10.50
N LEU A 471 -15.36 -8.24 10.52
CA LEU A 471 -14.32 -9.13 9.99
C LEU A 471 -13.81 -10.13 11.01
N GLY A 472 -13.50 -9.68 12.22
CA GLY A 472 -12.95 -10.55 13.27
C GLY A 472 -12.24 -9.78 14.39
N ASN A 473 -11.56 -10.52 15.26
CA ASN A 473 -10.74 -9.96 16.33
C ASN A 473 -9.41 -9.43 15.77
N LEU A 474 -9.15 -8.15 16.00
CA LEU A 474 -7.96 -7.46 15.54
C LEU A 474 -6.89 -7.30 16.64
N CYS A 475 -7.24 -7.52 17.90
CA CYS A 475 -6.31 -7.30 19.02
C CYS A 475 -5.31 -8.45 19.09
N PRO A 476 -3.99 -8.17 19.01
CA PRO A 476 -2.98 -9.18 19.23
C PRO A 476 -3.09 -9.77 20.65
N ALA A 477 -2.73 -11.04 20.78
CA ALA A 477 -2.63 -11.69 22.07
C ALA A 477 -1.64 -10.93 22.97
N GLN A 478 -2.02 -10.69 24.22
CA GLN A 478 -1.18 -10.02 25.24
C GLN A 478 -0.89 -8.53 25.00
N TYR A 479 -1.35 -7.92 23.90
CA TYR A 479 -1.15 -6.49 23.65
C TYR A 479 -1.69 -5.61 24.81
N ASN A 480 -2.85 -5.98 25.35
CA ASN A 480 -3.47 -5.29 26.48
C ASN A 480 -2.69 -5.41 27.80
N THR A 481 -1.81 -6.41 27.92
CA THR A 481 -1.00 -6.66 29.12
C THR A 481 0.43 -6.16 28.98
N GLU A 482 0.95 -6.08 27.75
CA GLU A 482 2.33 -5.70 27.44
C GLU A 482 2.49 -4.20 27.23
N VAL A 483 1.47 -3.53 26.66
CA VAL A 483 1.51 -2.11 26.35
C VAL A 483 0.53 -1.36 27.23
N LEU A 484 0.96 -0.21 27.77
CA LEU A 484 0.11 0.60 28.62
C LEU A 484 -1.16 1.04 27.88
N PRO A 485 -2.34 1.09 28.53
CA PRO A 485 -3.60 1.40 27.86
C PRO A 485 -3.62 2.71 27.07
N ASN A 486 -2.81 3.71 27.45
CA ASN A 486 -2.67 5.00 26.78
C ASN A 486 -1.69 5.00 25.60
N GLU A 487 -0.94 3.90 25.41
CA GLU A 487 0.05 3.72 24.35
C GLU A 487 -0.41 2.68 23.30
N GLN A 488 -1.56 2.05 23.52
CA GLN A 488 -2.15 1.09 22.59
C GLN A 488 -2.76 1.83 21.39
N LEU A 489 -2.12 1.71 20.22
CA LEU A 489 -2.59 2.29 18.97
C LEU A 489 -2.00 1.57 17.75
N ILE A 490 -2.65 1.75 16.59
CA ILE A 490 -2.13 1.28 15.30
C ILE A 490 -1.29 2.39 14.70
N ASN A 491 -0.02 2.11 14.44
CA ASN A 491 0.91 3.04 13.81
C ASN A 491 0.68 3.11 12.30
N SER A 492 0.48 1.95 11.67
CA SER A 492 0.28 1.85 10.22
C SER A 492 -0.42 0.57 9.81
N SER A 493 -0.94 0.54 8.58
CA SER A 493 -1.70 -0.59 8.04
C SER A 493 -1.68 -0.66 6.52
N PHE A 494 -1.53 -1.88 5.98
CA PHE A 494 -1.21 -2.16 4.59
C PHE A 494 -2.07 -3.30 4.02
N PRO A 495 -3.15 -3.00 3.27
CA PRO A 495 -3.96 -4.00 2.58
C PRO A 495 -3.15 -4.81 1.54
N TYR A 496 -2.98 -6.11 1.76
CA TYR A 496 -2.09 -6.95 0.95
C TYR A 496 -2.81 -7.69 -0.18
N THR A 497 -2.25 -7.56 -1.39
CA THR A 497 -2.69 -8.28 -2.61
C THR A 497 -1.56 -9.16 -3.12
N PRO A 498 -1.64 -10.50 -3.07
CA PRO A 498 -0.54 -11.39 -3.43
C PRO A 498 -0.10 -11.25 -4.89
N CYS A 499 1.22 -11.32 -5.13
CA CYS A 499 1.81 -11.45 -6.46
C CYS A 499 2.65 -12.72 -6.52
N TRP A 500 2.31 -13.67 -7.39
CA TRP A 500 3.01 -14.95 -7.52
C TRP A 500 4.08 -14.95 -8.62
N LEU A 501 4.39 -13.78 -9.18
CA LEU A 501 5.48 -13.64 -10.15
C LEU A 501 6.81 -13.63 -9.39
N GLY A 502 7.67 -14.60 -9.67
CA GLY A 502 9.04 -14.59 -9.17
C GLY A 502 9.82 -13.44 -9.81
N GLN A 503 10.51 -12.63 -9.00
CA GLN A 503 11.49 -11.69 -9.54
C GLN A 503 12.72 -12.47 -9.98
N GLY A 504 13.17 -12.22 -11.22
CA GLY A 504 14.42 -12.79 -11.71
C GLY A 504 15.59 -12.07 -11.07
N VAL A 505 16.51 -12.85 -10.48
CA VAL A 505 17.90 -12.42 -10.38
C VAL A 505 18.47 -12.73 -11.76
N ASP A 506 18.60 -11.70 -12.59
CA ASP A 506 19.34 -11.81 -13.86
C ASP A 506 20.83 -11.60 -13.60
#